data_AF-E4XAE6-F1
#
_entry.id   AF-E4XAE6-F1
#
_cell.length_a   1.000
_cell.length_b   1.000
_cell.length_c   1.000
_cell.angle_alpha   90.00
_cell.angle_beta   90.00
_cell.angle_gamma   90.00
#
_symmetry.space_group_name_H-M   'P 1'
#
loop_
_entity.id
_entity.type
_entity.pdbx_description
1 polymer ?
#
loop_
_entity_poly.entity_id
_entity_poly.type
_entity_poly.pdbx_seq_one_letter_code
_entity_poly.pdbx_strand_id
1 'polypeptide(L)'
;MLKRDADLKKVQSENSINKLKDENQQLHERLKGELLRSGKSPMEQDSQKLFPYHFAKNREVYDALTPPPIDRRSYLLTLARSNLTEDAKICFLKNVLDNSIPCDMSHMTFTGEDNLSCIGIAAQTREYRFAQSMVYVAEQGENARRSSEIDKMKVDHKEEIEKYQTEIEKLKKEATGNVMMEDEEIKRKLDIAVERIGILAFENDVLKDDSCKKEKLLKAEILNLNKCISRQKAKCADLSTEIDKLKKESAILSERVTNKESERKKENENLKIEIDMQHMLKRDADLQKVQLENSINELQDENQRLLGQLKGGKTK
;
A
#
# COMPACT_ATOMS: atom_id res chain seq x y z
N MET A 1 3.45 28.71 -30.00
CA MET A 1 3.36 29.30 -31.35
C MET A 1 2.15 28.75 -32.13
N LEU A 2 1.94 27.44 -32.18
CA LEU A 2 0.86 26.78 -32.96
C LEU A 2 -0.59 27.29 -32.71
N LYS A 3 -0.93 27.76 -31.51
CA LYS A 3 -2.30 28.23 -31.20
C LYS A 3 -2.63 29.58 -31.86
N ARG A 4 -1.66 30.50 -31.96
CA ARG A 4 -1.87 31.82 -32.58
C ARG A 4 -2.05 31.74 -34.10
N ASP A 5 -1.38 30.79 -34.75
CA ASP A 5 -1.49 30.61 -36.20
C ASP A 5 -2.84 29.99 -36.61
N ALA A 6 -3.41 29.14 -35.75
CA ALA A 6 -4.76 28.60 -35.94
C ALA A 6 -5.83 29.70 -35.79
N ASP A 7 -5.69 30.55 -34.78
CA ASP A 7 -6.61 31.68 -34.54
C ASP A 7 -6.56 32.71 -35.68
N LEU A 8 -5.37 33.02 -36.22
CA LEU A 8 -5.21 33.94 -37.35
C LEU A 8 -5.88 33.42 -38.64
N LYS A 9 -5.75 32.12 -38.93
CA LYS A 9 -6.37 31.49 -40.10
C LYS A 9 -7.89 31.49 -40.02
N LYS A 10 -8.45 31.30 -38.82
CA LYS A 10 -9.89 31.34 -38.59
C LYS A 10 -10.47 32.74 -38.88
N VAL A 11 -9.83 33.79 -38.35
CA VAL A 11 -10.24 35.19 -38.58
C VAL A 11 -10.16 35.56 -40.07
N GLN A 12 -9.13 35.09 -40.79
CA GLN A 12 -9.00 35.33 -42.23
C GLN A 12 -10.10 34.63 -43.06
N SER A 13 -10.52 33.42 -42.66
CA SER A 13 -11.65 32.74 -43.31
C SER A 13 -12.99 33.44 -43.07
N GLU A 14 -13.24 33.93 -41.85
CA GLU A 14 -14.48 34.61 -41.49
C GLU A 14 -14.64 35.94 -42.24
N ASN A 15 -13.56 36.71 -42.39
CA ASN A 15 -13.56 37.94 -43.18
C ASN A 15 -13.80 37.70 -44.68
N SER A 16 -13.26 36.61 -45.22
CA SER A 16 -13.46 36.24 -46.63
C SER A 16 -14.92 35.81 -46.90
N ILE A 17 -15.52 35.08 -45.96
CA ILE A 17 -16.94 34.67 -46.04
C ILE A 17 -17.87 35.89 -45.96
N ASN A 18 -17.58 36.84 -45.07
CA ASN A 18 -18.41 38.05 -44.94
C ASN A 18 -18.36 38.92 -46.20
N LYS A 19 -17.17 39.07 -46.80
CA LYS A 19 -17.02 39.81 -48.07
C LYS A 19 -17.83 39.18 -49.22
N LEU A 20 -17.82 37.85 -49.32
CA LEU A 20 -18.61 37.12 -50.33
C LEU A 20 -20.13 37.25 -50.10
N LYS A 21 -20.58 37.36 -48.84
CA LYS A 21 -22.00 37.63 -48.53
C LYS A 21 -22.42 39.02 -48.99
N ASP A 22 -21.60 40.03 -48.73
CA ASP A 22 -21.89 41.42 -49.13
C ASP A 22 -21.92 41.58 -50.65
N GLU A 23 -21.01 40.92 -51.38
CA GLU A 23 -20.98 40.93 -52.86
C GLU A 23 -22.22 40.24 -53.47
N ASN A 24 -22.66 39.11 -52.91
CA ASN A 24 -23.89 38.43 -53.34
C ASN A 24 -25.15 39.27 -53.07
N GLN A 25 -25.21 39.95 -51.93
CA GLN A 25 -26.34 40.81 -51.59
C GLN A 25 -26.44 42.01 -52.54
N GLN A 26 -25.30 42.59 -52.93
CA GLN A 26 -25.27 43.69 -53.91
C GLN A 26 -25.66 43.24 -55.33
N LEU A 27 -25.27 42.02 -55.75
CA LEU A 27 -25.70 41.44 -57.02
C LEU A 27 -27.21 41.18 -57.05
N HIS A 28 -27.77 40.66 -55.95
CA HIS A 28 -29.21 40.43 -55.81
C HIS A 28 -30.02 41.73 -55.96
N GLU A 29 -29.59 42.81 -55.30
CA GLU A 29 -30.24 44.12 -55.41
C GLU A 29 -30.06 44.77 -56.79
N ARG A 30 -28.91 44.59 -57.46
CA ARG A 30 -28.72 45.06 -58.85
C ARG A 30 -29.63 44.33 -59.83
N LEU A 31 -29.73 43.01 -59.72
CA LEU A 31 -30.55 42.19 -60.58
C LEU A 31 -32.05 42.53 -60.41
N LYS A 32 -32.49 42.71 -59.17
CA LYS A 32 -33.83 43.20 -58.82
C LYS A 32 -34.09 44.60 -59.40
N GLY A 33 -33.11 45.49 -59.33
CA GLY A 33 -33.18 46.83 -59.93
C GLY A 33 -33.22 46.83 -61.47
N GLU A 34 -32.54 45.90 -62.14
CA GLU A 34 -32.61 45.72 -63.59
C GLU A 34 -33.94 45.14 -64.05
N LEU A 35 -34.49 44.18 -63.30
CA LEU A 35 -35.81 43.59 -63.57
C LEU A 35 -36.95 44.62 -63.38
N LEU A 36 -36.90 45.41 -62.30
CA LEU A 36 -37.86 46.49 -62.07
C LEU A 36 -37.77 47.62 -63.13
N ARG A 37 -36.58 47.90 -63.67
CA ARG A 37 -36.37 48.87 -64.77
C ARG A 37 -36.98 48.43 -66.11
N SER A 38 -37.26 47.14 -66.29
CA SER A 38 -37.95 46.62 -67.48
C SER A 38 -39.47 46.84 -67.47
N GLY A 39 -40.03 47.41 -66.40
CA GLY A 39 -41.42 47.83 -66.31
C GLY A 39 -42.45 46.72 -66.08
N LYS A 40 -42.02 45.46 -65.95
CA LYS A 40 -42.91 44.31 -65.69
C LYS A 40 -42.94 43.98 -64.21
N SER A 41 -44.13 43.93 -63.62
CA SER A 41 -44.29 43.48 -62.24
C SER A 41 -43.99 41.98 -62.14
N PRO A 42 -43.26 41.50 -61.11
CA PRO A 42 -43.10 40.06 -60.84
C PRO A 42 -44.43 39.31 -60.66
N MET A 43 -45.52 40.05 -60.40
CA MET A 43 -46.88 39.57 -60.21
C MET A 43 -47.78 39.74 -61.43
N GLU A 44 -47.25 40.27 -62.53
CA GLU A 44 -47.99 40.42 -63.77
C GLU A 44 -47.75 39.20 -64.66
N GLN A 45 -48.85 38.56 -65.06
CA GLN A 45 -48.81 37.45 -66.00
C GLN A 45 -48.75 37.96 -67.44
N ASP A 46 -48.06 37.23 -68.30
CA ASP A 46 -48.12 37.46 -69.73
C ASP A 46 -49.43 36.90 -70.36
N SER A 47 -49.58 37.04 -71.67
CA SER A 47 -50.73 36.51 -72.41
C SER A 47 -50.88 34.98 -72.35
N GLN A 48 -49.81 34.28 -71.94
CA GLN A 48 -49.79 32.83 -71.73
C GLN A 48 -50.08 32.42 -70.28
N LYS A 49 -50.38 33.40 -69.40
CA LYS A 49 -50.56 33.24 -67.95
C LYS A 49 -49.27 32.88 -67.20
N LEU A 50 -48.10 33.18 -67.77
CA LEU A 50 -46.81 32.93 -67.12
C LEU A 50 -46.35 34.18 -66.38
N PHE A 51 -45.84 33.97 -65.17
CA PHE A 51 -45.14 35.00 -64.41
C PHE A 51 -43.66 35.11 -64.80
N PRO A 52 -43.00 36.26 -64.57
CA PRO A 52 -41.58 36.47 -64.86
C PRO A 52 -40.63 35.40 -64.30
N TYR A 53 -40.95 34.82 -63.13
CA TYR A 53 -40.13 33.76 -62.53
C TYR A 53 -40.07 32.46 -63.35
N HIS A 54 -41.00 32.22 -64.28
CA HIS A 54 -40.94 31.07 -65.20
C HIS A 54 -39.73 31.14 -66.15
N PHE A 55 -39.23 32.34 -66.40
CA PHE A 55 -38.13 32.59 -67.32
C PHE A 55 -36.77 32.69 -66.61
N ALA A 56 -36.74 32.42 -65.30
CA ALA A 56 -35.51 32.47 -64.52
C ALA A 56 -34.46 31.48 -65.08
N LYS A 57 -33.21 31.94 -65.15
CA LYS A 57 -32.06 31.21 -65.70
C LYS A 57 -31.12 30.65 -64.64
N ASN A 58 -31.40 30.88 -63.38
CA ASN A 58 -30.71 30.29 -62.24
C ASN A 58 -31.54 30.53 -60.98
N ARG A 59 -31.12 29.89 -59.89
CA ARG A 59 -31.77 29.99 -58.58
C ARG A 59 -31.79 31.41 -58.04
N GLU A 60 -30.73 32.17 -58.22
CA GLU A 60 -30.58 33.53 -57.66
C GLU A 60 -31.59 34.50 -58.29
N VAL A 61 -31.76 34.42 -59.61
CA VAL A 61 -32.78 35.17 -60.37
C VAL A 61 -34.18 34.75 -59.93
N TYR A 62 -34.41 33.45 -59.77
CA TYR A 62 -35.70 32.93 -59.31
C TYR A 62 -36.06 33.43 -57.91
N ASP A 63 -35.10 33.37 -56.98
CA ASP A 63 -35.26 33.84 -55.60
C ASP A 63 -35.54 35.34 -55.55
N ALA A 64 -34.92 36.13 -56.45
CA ALA A 64 -35.16 37.57 -56.60
C ALA A 64 -36.54 37.90 -57.18
N LEU A 65 -37.08 37.02 -58.02
CA LEU A 65 -38.41 37.15 -58.64
C LEU A 65 -39.54 36.58 -57.80
N THR A 66 -39.22 35.85 -56.73
CA THR A 66 -40.18 35.25 -55.79
C THR A 66 -39.92 35.65 -54.32
N PRO A 67 -39.82 36.96 -54.01
CA PRO A 67 -39.77 37.41 -52.62
C PRO A 67 -41.13 37.17 -51.92
N PRO A 68 -41.15 36.99 -50.59
CA PRO A 68 -42.39 36.97 -49.83
C PRO A 68 -43.26 38.20 -50.16
N PRO A 69 -44.58 38.04 -50.34
CA PRO A 69 -45.42 36.89 -50.00
C PRO A 69 -45.61 35.86 -51.14
N ILE A 70 -44.83 35.92 -52.22
CA ILE A 70 -45.01 35.04 -53.39
C ILE A 70 -44.71 33.59 -52.99
N ASP A 71 -45.69 32.71 -53.17
CA ASP A 71 -45.48 31.30 -52.92
C ASP A 71 -44.64 30.67 -54.04
N ARG A 72 -43.37 30.39 -53.72
CA ARG A 72 -42.40 29.71 -54.59
C ARG A 72 -42.88 28.33 -55.05
N ARG A 73 -43.85 27.74 -54.36
CA ARG A 73 -44.47 26.45 -54.69
C ARG A 73 -45.45 26.54 -55.86
N SER A 74 -45.85 27.75 -56.25
CA SER A 74 -46.82 27.98 -57.33
C SER A 74 -46.24 27.80 -58.74
N TYR A 75 -44.93 27.62 -58.91
CA TYR A 75 -44.31 27.48 -60.24
C TYR A 75 -44.98 26.39 -61.09
N LEU A 76 -45.03 25.17 -60.57
CA LEU A 76 -45.58 24.04 -61.34
C LEU A 76 -47.09 24.14 -61.50
N LEU A 77 -47.77 24.70 -60.50
CA LEU A 77 -49.22 24.90 -60.54
C LEU A 77 -49.61 25.94 -61.59
N THR A 78 -48.90 27.07 -61.64
CA THR A 78 -49.14 28.15 -62.61
C THR A 78 -48.68 27.76 -64.02
N LEU A 79 -47.59 26.99 -64.14
CA LEU A 79 -47.17 26.39 -65.40
C LEU A 79 -48.22 25.41 -65.94
N ALA A 80 -48.78 24.54 -65.08
CA ALA A 80 -49.84 23.60 -65.47
C ALA A 80 -51.10 24.33 -65.98
N ARG A 81 -51.46 25.45 -65.34
CA ARG A 81 -52.61 26.30 -65.71
C ARG A 81 -52.36 27.26 -66.88
N SER A 82 -51.12 27.33 -67.37
CA SER A 82 -50.77 28.24 -68.48
C SER A 82 -51.42 27.82 -69.79
N ASN A 83 -51.57 28.78 -70.69
CA ASN A 83 -52.11 28.55 -72.04
C ASN A 83 -51.06 27.99 -73.02
N LEU A 84 -49.86 27.64 -72.52
CA LEU A 84 -48.81 27.04 -73.33
C LEU A 84 -49.20 25.69 -73.90
N THR A 85 -48.58 25.32 -75.02
CA THR A 85 -48.64 23.93 -75.52
C THR A 85 -47.92 22.98 -74.57
N GLU A 86 -48.31 21.70 -74.59
CA GLU A 86 -47.70 20.66 -73.77
C GLU A 86 -46.17 20.60 -73.95
N ASP A 87 -45.67 20.65 -75.19
CA ASP A 87 -44.23 20.65 -75.48
C ASP A 87 -43.51 21.87 -74.91
N ALA A 88 -44.15 23.06 -74.93
CA ALA A 88 -43.58 24.26 -74.33
C ALA A 88 -43.52 24.14 -72.80
N LYS A 89 -44.57 23.60 -72.16
CA LYS A 89 -44.57 23.35 -70.71
C LYS A 89 -43.46 22.36 -70.31
N ILE A 90 -43.23 21.31 -71.10
CA ILE A 90 -42.12 20.36 -70.90
C ILE A 90 -40.76 21.07 -71.01
N CYS A 91 -40.60 22.01 -71.94
CA CYS A 91 -39.36 22.81 -72.04
C CYS A 91 -39.12 23.64 -70.76
N PHE A 92 -40.17 24.21 -70.15
CA PHE A 92 -40.05 24.90 -68.86
C PHE A 92 -39.71 23.96 -67.70
N LEU A 93 -40.17 22.72 -67.69
CA LEU A 93 -39.75 21.71 -66.69
C LEU A 93 -38.27 21.34 -66.85
N LYS A 94 -37.80 21.23 -68.10
CA LYS A 94 -36.38 21.01 -68.36
C LYS A 94 -35.54 22.19 -67.86
N ASN A 95 -36.02 23.43 -68.07
CA ASN A 95 -35.38 24.64 -67.53
C ASN A 95 -35.29 24.63 -65.99
N VAL A 96 -36.26 24.04 -65.29
CA VAL A 96 -36.21 23.86 -63.83
C VAL A 96 -35.02 22.99 -63.41
N LEU A 97 -34.85 21.84 -64.09
CA LEU A 97 -33.72 20.95 -63.84
C LEU A 97 -32.38 21.59 -64.22
N ASP A 98 -32.27 22.09 -65.45
CA ASP A 98 -31.03 22.61 -66.02
C ASP A 98 -30.49 23.80 -65.22
N ASN A 99 -31.36 24.62 -64.64
CA ASN A 99 -30.98 25.83 -63.90
C ASN A 99 -31.15 25.70 -62.38
N SER A 100 -31.38 24.49 -61.86
CA SER A 100 -31.54 24.22 -60.42
C SER A 100 -32.57 25.13 -59.75
N ILE A 101 -33.69 25.38 -60.42
CA ILE A 101 -34.77 26.22 -59.88
C ILE A 101 -35.42 25.46 -58.70
N PRO A 102 -35.52 26.06 -57.51
CA PRO A 102 -36.09 25.41 -56.34
C PRO A 102 -37.61 25.31 -56.46
N CYS A 103 -38.08 24.33 -57.23
CA CYS A 103 -39.47 23.92 -57.26
C CYS A 103 -39.68 22.86 -56.17
N ASP A 104 -40.56 23.16 -55.20
CA ASP A 104 -40.85 22.24 -54.10
C ASP A 104 -41.68 21.05 -54.62
N MET A 105 -41.00 19.94 -54.91
CA MET A 105 -41.63 18.72 -55.44
C MET A 105 -42.27 17.85 -54.36
N SER A 106 -42.02 18.15 -53.08
CA SER A 106 -42.61 17.43 -51.93
C SER A 106 -44.14 17.61 -51.85
N HIS A 107 -44.66 18.55 -52.62
CA HIS A 107 -46.07 18.87 -52.72
C HIS A 107 -46.64 18.66 -54.13
N MET A 108 -46.48 17.46 -54.70
CA MET A 108 -47.46 16.96 -55.69
C MET A 108 -48.89 16.85 -55.12
N THR A 109 -49.04 17.15 -53.82
CA THR A 109 -50.28 17.33 -53.06
C THR A 109 -50.67 18.80 -52.85
N PHE A 110 -49.87 19.80 -53.26
CA PHE A 110 -50.29 21.20 -53.21
C PHE A 110 -51.39 21.38 -54.25
N THR A 111 -52.60 21.54 -53.74
CA THR A 111 -53.75 21.78 -54.56
C THR A 111 -54.02 23.26 -54.64
N GLY A 112 -54.39 23.74 -55.83
CA GLY A 112 -54.96 25.07 -55.92
C GLY A 112 -56.33 25.15 -55.22
N GLU A 113 -57.00 26.29 -55.35
CA GLU A 113 -58.35 26.50 -54.82
C GLU A 113 -59.39 25.46 -55.30
N ASP A 114 -59.09 24.76 -56.39
CA ASP A 114 -59.86 23.69 -57.02
C ASP A 114 -59.58 22.28 -56.45
N ASN A 115 -58.76 22.16 -55.40
CA ASN A 115 -58.31 20.88 -54.85
C ASN A 115 -57.59 19.96 -55.87
N LEU A 116 -57.07 20.53 -56.96
CA LEU A 116 -56.29 19.79 -57.96
C LEU A 116 -54.80 20.10 -57.84
N SER A 117 -53.98 19.05 -57.85
CA SER A 117 -52.53 19.20 -57.97
C SER A 117 -52.14 19.58 -59.39
N CYS A 118 -50.90 20.04 -59.59
CA CYS A 118 -50.36 20.32 -60.93
C CYS A 118 -50.48 19.11 -61.88
N ILE A 119 -50.27 17.87 -61.38
CA ILE A 119 -50.52 16.63 -62.13
C ILE A 119 -52.01 16.45 -62.43
N GLY A 120 -52.88 16.69 -61.45
CA GLY A 120 -54.33 16.59 -61.63
C GLY A 120 -54.85 17.55 -62.71
N ILE A 121 -54.32 18.78 -62.74
CA ILE A 121 -54.63 19.79 -63.76
C ILE A 121 -54.15 19.32 -65.13
N ALA A 122 -52.90 18.85 -65.24
CA ALA A 122 -52.36 18.31 -66.48
C ALA A 122 -53.15 17.10 -67.01
N ALA A 123 -53.62 16.23 -66.12
CA ALA A 123 -54.47 15.10 -66.48
C ALA A 123 -55.85 15.57 -67.01
N GLN A 124 -56.45 16.57 -66.37
CA GLN A 124 -57.74 17.13 -66.80
C GLN A 124 -57.66 17.80 -68.17
N THR A 125 -56.54 18.48 -68.48
CA THR A 125 -56.26 19.09 -69.78
C THR A 125 -55.77 18.09 -70.83
N ARG A 126 -55.63 16.80 -70.47
CA ARG A 126 -55.11 15.70 -71.31
C ARG A 126 -53.65 15.88 -71.74
N GLU A 127 -52.86 16.57 -70.93
CA GLU A 127 -51.42 16.81 -71.10
C GLU A 127 -50.59 15.73 -70.38
N TYR A 128 -50.70 14.49 -70.85
CA TYR A 128 -50.12 13.31 -70.20
C TYR A 128 -48.58 13.28 -70.20
N ARG A 129 -47.92 13.77 -71.26
CA ARG A 129 -46.45 13.83 -71.33
C ARG A 129 -45.90 14.87 -70.38
N PHE A 130 -46.60 16.00 -70.23
CA PHE A 130 -46.26 17.01 -69.23
C PHE A 130 -46.42 16.46 -67.81
N ALA A 131 -47.52 15.74 -67.52
CA ALA A 131 -47.73 15.06 -66.24
C ALA A 131 -46.60 14.07 -65.90
N GLN A 132 -46.21 13.21 -66.85
CA GLN A 132 -45.09 12.27 -66.67
C GLN A 132 -43.75 12.99 -66.44
N SER A 133 -43.51 14.08 -67.17
CA SER A 133 -42.30 14.88 -67.01
C SER A 133 -42.21 15.52 -65.62
N MET A 134 -43.34 15.96 -65.05
CA MET A 134 -43.37 16.49 -63.67
C MET A 134 -42.98 15.42 -62.64
N VAL A 135 -43.44 14.18 -62.80
CA VAL A 135 -43.07 13.06 -61.91
C VAL A 135 -41.57 12.81 -61.96
N TYR A 136 -40.99 12.80 -63.16
CA TYR A 136 -39.55 12.63 -63.33
C TYR A 136 -38.74 13.74 -62.63
N VAL A 137 -39.13 15.01 -62.77
CA VAL A 137 -38.45 16.13 -62.09
C VAL A 137 -38.55 15.98 -60.56
N ALA A 138 -39.66 15.44 -60.04
CA ALA A 138 -39.85 15.22 -58.60
C ALA A 138 -38.88 14.19 -58.05
N GLU A 139 -38.76 13.05 -58.74
CA GLU A 139 -37.84 11.97 -58.36
C GLU A 139 -36.39 12.44 -58.36
N GLN A 140 -35.98 13.26 -59.34
CA GLN A 140 -34.63 13.83 -59.37
C GLN A 140 -34.36 14.75 -58.18
N GLY A 141 -35.33 15.59 -57.81
CA GLY A 141 -35.22 16.47 -56.65
C GLY A 141 -35.07 15.71 -55.32
N GLU A 142 -35.87 14.66 -55.11
CA GLU A 142 -35.77 13.83 -53.90
C GLU A 142 -34.44 13.06 -53.83
N ASN A 143 -33.98 12.49 -54.95
CA ASN A 143 -32.73 11.75 -55.01
C ASN A 143 -31.52 12.66 -54.70
N ALA A 144 -31.50 13.89 -55.22
CA ALA A 144 -30.47 14.87 -54.90
C ALA A 144 -30.44 15.22 -53.40
N ARG A 145 -31.62 15.36 -52.78
CA ARG A 145 -31.74 15.63 -51.33
C ARG A 145 -31.20 14.46 -50.51
N ARG A 146 -31.60 13.22 -50.83
CA ARG A 146 -31.11 12.01 -50.15
C ARG A 146 -29.61 11.84 -50.30
N SER A 147 -29.05 12.09 -51.49
CA SER A 147 -27.61 12.05 -51.72
C SER A 147 -26.87 13.05 -50.83
N SER A 148 -27.37 14.28 -50.73
CA SER A 148 -26.75 15.30 -49.86
C SER A 148 -26.77 14.92 -48.38
N GLU A 149 -27.86 14.29 -47.93
CA GLU A 149 -28.02 13.84 -46.55
C GLU A 149 -27.06 12.68 -46.22
N ILE A 150 -26.89 11.73 -47.15
CA ILE A 150 -25.91 10.64 -47.04
C ILE A 150 -24.48 11.19 -46.95
N ASP A 151 -24.13 12.19 -47.77
CA ASP A 151 -22.79 12.76 -47.76
C ASP A 151 -22.48 13.53 -46.47
N LYS A 152 -23.48 14.20 -45.88
CA LYS A 152 -23.33 14.79 -44.53
C LYS A 152 -23.08 13.73 -43.47
N MET A 153 -23.89 12.66 -43.43
CA MET A 153 -23.68 11.57 -42.47
C MET A 153 -22.31 10.91 -42.60
N LYS A 154 -21.77 10.77 -43.81
CA LYS A 154 -20.41 10.23 -44.01
C LYS A 154 -19.33 11.12 -43.39
N VAL A 155 -19.48 12.45 -43.49
CA VAL A 155 -18.55 13.39 -42.87
C VAL A 155 -18.63 13.28 -41.36
N ASP A 156 -19.84 13.31 -40.79
CA ASP A 156 -20.06 13.24 -39.34
C ASP A 156 -19.49 11.93 -38.75
N HIS A 157 -19.78 10.78 -39.36
CA HIS A 157 -19.23 9.50 -38.93
C HIS A 157 -17.70 9.44 -39.03
N LYS A 158 -17.11 10.08 -40.05
CA LYS A 158 -15.66 10.12 -40.20
C LYS A 158 -15.01 10.90 -39.06
N GLU A 159 -15.56 12.05 -38.69
CA GLU A 159 -15.09 12.85 -37.55
C GLU A 159 -15.20 12.08 -36.23
N GLU A 160 -16.29 11.35 -36.03
CA GLU A 160 -16.50 10.54 -34.83
C GLU A 160 -15.50 9.36 -34.74
N ILE A 161 -15.22 8.69 -35.86
CA ILE A 161 -14.19 7.65 -35.94
C ILE A 161 -12.80 8.20 -35.60
N GLU A 162 -12.42 9.36 -36.15
CA GLU A 162 -11.12 9.99 -35.85
C GLU A 162 -10.98 10.37 -34.37
N LYS A 163 -12.09 10.83 -33.74
CA LYS A 163 -12.13 11.12 -32.31
C LYS A 163 -11.88 9.85 -31.48
N TYR A 164 -12.59 8.76 -31.77
CA TYR A 164 -12.41 7.49 -31.05
C TYR A 164 -11.03 6.88 -31.27
N GLN A 165 -10.47 6.98 -32.48
CA GLN A 165 -9.09 6.52 -32.75
C GLN A 165 -8.07 7.28 -31.90
N THR A 166 -8.24 8.60 -31.74
CA THR A 166 -7.36 9.43 -30.90
C THR A 166 -7.46 9.04 -29.42
N GLU A 167 -8.67 8.75 -28.94
CA GLU A 167 -8.90 8.32 -27.55
C GLU A 167 -8.30 6.93 -27.27
N ILE A 168 -8.44 5.98 -28.19
CA ILE A 168 -7.81 4.65 -28.10
C ILE A 168 -6.29 4.77 -28.01
N GLU A 169 -5.66 5.60 -28.86
CA GLU A 169 -4.21 5.82 -28.82
C GLU A 169 -3.74 6.44 -27.49
N LYS A 170 -4.53 7.37 -26.92
CA LYS A 170 -4.24 7.95 -25.61
C LYS A 170 -4.29 6.88 -24.51
N LEU A 171 -5.36 6.09 -24.47
CA LEU A 171 -5.53 5.01 -23.48
C LEU A 171 -4.43 3.95 -23.59
N LYS A 172 -4.01 3.61 -24.80
CA LYS A 172 -2.92 2.65 -25.05
C LYS A 172 -1.58 3.13 -24.48
N LYS A 173 -1.26 4.42 -24.65
CA LYS A 173 -0.04 5.03 -24.08
C LYS A 173 -0.08 5.08 -22.56
N GLU A 174 -1.22 5.43 -21.98
CA GLU A 174 -1.43 5.48 -20.52
C GLU A 174 -1.29 4.09 -19.88
N ALA A 175 -1.93 3.07 -20.47
CA ALA A 175 -1.81 1.69 -20.01
C ALA A 175 -0.36 1.18 -20.05
N THR A 176 0.37 1.48 -21.13
CA THR A 176 1.78 1.09 -21.26
C THR A 176 2.67 1.79 -20.21
N GLY A 177 2.42 3.07 -19.95
CA GLY A 177 3.16 3.85 -18.95
C GLY A 177 2.95 3.35 -17.52
N ASN A 178 1.69 3.05 -17.14
CA ASN A 178 1.38 2.57 -15.80
C ASN A 178 2.01 1.20 -15.51
N VAL A 179 1.92 0.25 -16.46
CA VAL A 179 2.51 -1.08 -16.30
C VAL A 179 4.04 -0.99 -16.14
N MET A 180 4.71 -0.17 -16.95
CA MET A 180 6.17 0.00 -16.83
C MET A 180 6.60 0.61 -15.48
N MET A 181 5.83 1.56 -14.96
CA MET A 181 6.13 2.21 -13.67
C MET A 181 5.92 1.25 -12.50
N GLU A 182 4.84 0.47 -12.51
CA GLU A 182 4.54 -0.53 -11.48
C GLU A 182 5.58 -1.66 -11.48
N ASP A 183 5.97 -2.17 -12.66
CA ASP A 183 7.00 -3.21 -12.79
C ASP A 183 8.37 -2.73 -12.27
N GLU A 184 8.78 -1.50 -12.59
CA GLU A 184 10.03 -0.92 -12.08
C GLU A 184 10.01 -0.70 -10.56
N GLU A 185 8.88 -0.27 -9.99
CA GLU A 185 8.75 -0.12 -8.54
C GLU A 185 8.80 -1.47 -7.82
N ILE A 186 8.11 -2.49 -8.35
CA ILE A 186 8.13 -3.86 -7.82
C ILE A 186 9.56 -4.41 -7.86
N LYS A 187 10.26 -4.23 -8.98
CA LYS A 187 11.65 -4.68 -9.15
C LYS A 187 12.59 -4.04 -8.12
N ARG A 188 12.50 -2.73 -7.90
CA ARG A 188 13.30 -2.05 -6.86
C ARG A 188 12.99 -2.56 -5.46
N LYS A 189 11.71 -2.78 -5.13
CA LYS A 189 11.32 -3.34 -3.82
C LYS A 189 11.88 -4.75 -3.63
N LEU A 190 11.88 -5.56 -4.69
CA LEU A 190 12.45 -6.90 -4.67
C LEU A 190 13.97 -6.86 -4.43
N ASP A 191 14.71 -6.01 -5.14
CA ASP A 191 16.16 -5.89 -4.99
C ASP A 191 16.55 -5.49 -3.55
N ILE A 192 15.86 -4.51 -2.97
CA ILE A 192 16.06 -4.10 -1.57
C ILE A 192 15.77 -5.26 -0.60
N ALA A 193 14.71 -6.02 -0.83
CA ALA A 193 14.36 -7.16 0.01
C ALA A 193 15.42 -8.27 -0.06
N VAL A 194 15.93 -8.57 -1.26
CA VAL A 194 16.99 -9.57 -1.48
C VAL A 194 18.28 -9.15 -0.78
N GLU A 195 18.71 -7.90 -0.91
CA GLU A 195 19.89 -7.39 -0.19
C GLU A 195 19.72 -7.51 1.33
N ARG A 196 18.55 -7.15 1.85
CA ARG A 196 18.27 -7.23 3.29
C ARG A 196 18.26 -8.67 3.80
N ILE A 197 17.73 -9.61 3.04
CA ILE A 197 17.82 -11.04 3.36
C ILE A 197 19.28 -11.49 3.38
N GLY A 198 20.11 -11.04 2.44
CA GLY A 198 21.54 -11.33 2.41
C GLY A 198 22.28 -10.84 3.66
N ILE A 199 22.03 -9.59 4.09
CA ILE A 199 22.61 -9.02 5.31
C ILE A 199 22.17 -9.82 6.54
N LEU A 200 20.88 -10.10 6.67
CA LEU A 200 20.34 -10.85 7.81
C LEU A 200 20.87 -12.28 7.87
N ALA A 201 21.05 -12.94 6.72
CA ALA A 201 21.66 -14.27 6.66
C ALA A 201 23.11 -14.24 7.16
N PHE A 202 23.89 -13.27 6.72
CA PHE A 202 25.27 -13.08 7.17
C PHE A 202 25.35 -12.78 8.68
N GLU A 203 24.52 -11.87 9.19
CA GLU A 203 24.45 -11.56 10.62
C GLU A 203 24.09 -12.80 11.46
N ASN A 204 23.17 -13.64 10.97
CA ASN A 204 22.79 -14.88 11.64
C ASN A 204 23.96 -15.87 11.71
N ASP A 205 24.75 -15.99 10.63
CA ASP A 205 25.92 -16.87 10.63
C ASP A 205 27.01 -16.39 11.58
N VAL A 206 27.25 -15.08 11.68
CA VAL A 206 28.17 -14.49 12.67
C VAL A 206 27.70 -14.81 14.09
N LEU A 207 26.41 -14.60 14.39
CA LEU A 207 25.84 -14.90 15.72
C LEU A 207 25.93 -16.39 16.07
N LYS A 208 25.74 -17.29 15.09
CA LYS A 208 25.90 -18.73 15.30
C LYS A 208 27.34 -19.09 15.64
N ASP A 209 28.33 -18.54 14.94
CA ASP A 209 29.74 -18.80 15.20
C ASP A 209 30.15 -18.29 16.59
N ASP A 210 29.73 -17.07 16.96
CA ASP A 210 29.98 -16.51 18.29
C ASP A 210 29.32 -17.33 19.40
N SER A 211 28.09 -17.77 19.19
CA SER A 211 27.39 -18.68 20.11
C SER A 211 28.15 -19.99 20.28
N CYS A 212 28.62 -20.60 19.18
CA CYS A 212 29.40 -21.84 19.21
C CYS A 212 30.72 -21.67 19.96
N LYS A 213 31.44 -20.56 19.74
CA LYS A 213 32.67 -20.21 20.47
C LYS A 213 32.40 -20.08 21.97
N LYS A 214 31.34 -19.36 22.35
CA LYS A 214 30.95 -19.17 23.75
C LYS A 214 30.57 -20.49 24.42
N GLU A 215 29.84 -21.36 23.72
CA GLU A 215 29.49 -22.70 24.22
C GLU A 215 30.74 -23.55 24.48
N LYS A 216 31.72 -23.53 23.56
CA LYS A 216 33.00 -24.25 23.74
C LYS A 216 33.77 -23.74 24.96
N LEU A 217 33.81 -22.42 25.18
CA LEU A 217 34.46 -21.82 26.36
C LEU A 217 33.78 -22.26 27.66
N LEU A 218 32.45 -22.19 27.71
CA LEU A 218 31.68 -22.64 28.89
C LEU A 218 31.89 -24.13 29.19
N LYS A 219 31.91 -24.99 28.15
CA LYS A 219 32.21 -26.42 28.31
C LYS A 219 33.61 -26.65 28.89
N ALA A 220 34.60 -25.90 28.45
CA ALA A 220 35.97 -25.99 28.97
C ALA A 220 36.06 -25.51 30.43
N GLU A 221 35.36 -24.43 30.77
CA GLU A 221 35.29 -23.89 32.14
C GLU A 221 34.63 -24.87 33.11
N ILE A 222 33.47 -25.44 32.73
CA ILE A 222 32.78 -26.48 33.51
C ILE A 222 33.68 -27.69 33.76
N LEU A 223 34.42 -28.14 32.72
CA LEU A 223 35.36 -29.25 32.86
C LEU A 223 36.46 -28.95 33.89
N ASN A 224 37.01 -27.73 33.87
CA ASN A 224 38.04 -27.30 34.81
C ASN A 224 37.50 -27.17 36.25
N LEU A 225 36.32 -26.61 36.43
CA LEU A 225 35.64 -26.53 37.73
C LEU A 225 35.39 -27.94 38.29
N ASN A 226 34.88 -28.86 37.48
CA ASN A 226 34.64 -30.24 37.89
C ASN A 226 35.94 -30.93 38.34
N LYS A 227 37.06 -30.74 37.62
CA LYS A 227 38.38 -31.25 38.05
C LYS A 227 38.79 -30.66 39.40
N CYS A 228 38.56 -29.37 39.63
CA CYS A 228 38.89 -28.72 40.91
C CYS A 228 38.04 -29.29 42.05
N ILE A 229 36.73 -29.43 41.84
CA ILE A 229 35.79 -30.04 42.79
C ILE A 229 36.24 -31.46 43.13
N SER A 230 36.60 -32.28 42.14
CA SER A 230 37.11 -33.64 42.40
C SER A 230 38.36 -33.64 43.28
N ARG A 231 39.32 -32.73 43.04
CA ARG A 231 40.52 -32.59 43.89
C ARG A 231 40.16 -32.16 45.31
N GLN A 232 39.26 -31.19 45.48
CA GLN A 232 38.81 -30.77 46.81
C GLN A 232 38.09 -31.90 47.54
N LYS A 233 37.24 -32.66 46.85
CA LYS A 233 36.55 -33.82 47.41
C LYS A 233 37.53 -34.89 47.92
N ALA A 234 38.62 -35.15 47.17
CA ALA A 234 39.69 -36.03 47.61
C ALA A 234 40.37 -35.50 48.90
N LYS A 235 40.76 -34.22 48.92
CA LYS A 235 41.35 -33.59 50.11
C LYS A 235 40.42 -33.66 51.34
N CYS A 236 39.12 -33.44 51.16
CA CYS A 236 38.16 -33.58 52.25
C CYS A 236 38.07 -35.01 52.77
N ALA A 237 38.16 -36.01 51.89
CA ALA A 237 38.21 -37.41 52.30
C ALA A 237 39.49 -37.70 53.11
N ASP A 238 40.66 -37.24 52.63
CA ASP A 238 41.94 -37.39 53.33
C ASP A 238 41.89 -36.76 54.73
N LEU A 239 41.44 -35.50 54.83
CA LEU A 239 41.26 -34.81 56.11
C LEU A 239 40.28 -35.54 57.04
N SER A 240 39.20 -36.11 56.51
CA SER A 240 38.26 -36.90 57.31
C SER A 240 38.94 -38.13 57.91
N THR A 241 39.77 -38.84 57.14
CA THR A 241 40.52 -39.99 57.66
C THR A 241 41.55 -39.60 58.72
N GLU A 242 42.19 -38.44 58.56
CA GLU A 242 43.16 -37.93 59.51
C GLU A 242 42.50 -37.49 60.82
N ILE A 243 41.32 -36.85 60.76
CA ILE A 243 40.49 -36.55 61.94
C ILE A 243 40.12 -37.83 62.69
N ASP A 244 39.70 -38.89 61.99
CA ASP A 244 39.35 -40.16 62.62
C ASP A 244 40.58 -40.82 63.28
N LYS A 245 41.76 -40.70 62.68
CA LYS A 245 43.02 -41.16 63.28
C LYS A 245 43.35 -40.37 64.55
N LEU A 246 43.29 -39.04 64.51
CA LEU A 246 43.53 -38.18 65.66
C LEU A 246 42.54 -38.44 66.79
N LYS A 247 41.27 -38.72 66.49
CA LYS A 247 40.28 -39.13 67.50
C LYS A 247 40.67 -40.42 68.19
N LYS A 248 41.14 -41.43 67.44
CA LYS A 248 41.63 -42.69 68.01
C LYS A 248 42.87 -42.47 68.89
N GLU A 249 43.84 -41.69 68.41
CA GLU A 249 45.05 -41.35 69.18
C GLU A 249 44.70 -40.58 70.46
N SER A 250 43.79 -39.61 70.38
CA SER A 250 43.29 -38.87 71.54
C SER A 250 42.60 -39.78 72.55
N ALA A 251 41.80 -40.76 72.11
CA ALA A 251 41.16 -41.72 73.01
C ALA A 251 42.18 -42.59 73.76
N ILE A 252 43.21 -43.10 73.05
CA ILE A 252 44.31 -43.87 73.65
C ILE A 252 45.09 -43.03 74.66
N LEU A 253 45.37 -41.77 74.34
CA LEU A 253 46.05 -40.84 75.25
C LEU A 253 45.22 -40.58 76.50
N SER A 254 43.93 -40.31 76.36
CA SER A 254 43.01 -40.13 77.49
C SER A 254 42.99 -41.35 78.41
N GLU A 255 42.89 -42.56 77.85
CA GLU A 255 42.92 -43.82 78.62
C GLU A 255 44.25 -43.98 79.38
N ARG A 256 45.39 -43.68 78.74
CA ARG A 256 46.70 -43.72 79.40
C ARG A 256 46.80 -42.72 80.55
N VAL A 257 46.24 -41.51 80.38
CA VAL A 257 46.23 -40.49 81.43
C VAL A 257 45.38 -40.95 82.61
N THR A 258 44.16 -41.46 82.36
CA THR A 258 43.29 -41.96 83.44
C THR A 258 43.91 -43.14 84.18
N ASN A 259 44.56 -44.07 83.46
CA ASN A 259 45.24 -45.20 84.07
C ASN A 259 46.40 -44.74 84.96
N LYS A 260 47.27 -43.85 84.47
CA LYS A 260 48.37 -43.27 85.27
C LYS A 260 47.87 -42.47 86.48
N GLU A 261 46.77 -41.74 86.35
CA GLU A 261 46.19 -41.02 87.47
C GLU A 261 45.68 -42.00 88.55
N SER A 262 45.08 -43.12 88.14
CA SER A 262 44.65 -44.18 89.07
C SER A 262 45.84 -44.87 89.76
N GLU A 263 46.94 -45.11 89.03
CA GLU A 263 48.18 -45.66 89.58
C GLU A 263 48.78 -44.71 90.63
N ARG A 264 48.90 -43.41 90.32
CA ARG A 264 49.38 -42.41 91.27
C ARG A 264 48.49 -42.29 92.51
N LYS A 265 47.16 -42.42 92.37
CA LYS A 265 46.24 -42.42 93.53
C LYS A 265 46.53 -43.60 94.47
N LYS A 266 46.70 -44.81 93.92
CA LYS A 266 47.07 -46.00 94.70
C LYS A 266 48.44 -45.86 95.37
N GLU A 267 49.43 -45.34 94.64
CA GLU A 267 50.77 -45.10 95.16
C GLU A 267 50.75 -44.08 96.32
N ASN A 268 50.00 -42.98 96.18
CA ASN A 268 49.81 -42.00 97.24
C ASN A 268 49.08 -42.58 98.47
N GLU A 269 48.07 -43.44 98.28
CA GLU A 269 47.41 -44.14 99.38
C GLU A 269 48.38 -45.07 100.11
N ASN A 270 49.20 -45.83 99.36
CA ASN A 270 50.22 -46.71 99.94
C ASN A 270 51.25 -45.91 100.74
N LEU A 271 51.77 -44.79 100.20
CA LEU A 271 52.69 -43.90 100.91
C LEU A 271 52.06 -43.32 102.18
N LYS A 272 50.77 -42.97 102.14
CA LYS A 272 50.05 -42.48 103.32
C LYS A 272 49.97 -43.55 104.42
N ILE A 273 49.64 -44.79 104.06
CA ILE A 273 49.63 -45.93 105.00
C ILE A 273 51.02 -46.14 105.61
N GLU A 274 52.08 -46.06 104.80
CA GLU A 274 53.46 -46.21 105.26
C GLU A 274 53.87 -45.10 106.24
N ILE A 275 53.51 -43.84 105.94
CA ILE A 275 53.72 -42.70 106.85
C ILE A 275 52.97 -42.90 108.17
N ASP A 276 51.70 -43.31 108.13
CA ASP A 276 50.89 -43.55 109.34
C ASP A 276 51.49 -44.68 110.20
N MET A 277 51.99 -45.75 109.57
CA MET A 277 52.69 -46.84 110.27
C MET A 277 54.00 -46.36 110.93
N GLN A 278 54.81 -45.55 110.24
CA GLN A 278 56.00 -44.94 110.83
C GLN A 278 55.66 -44.03 112.02
N HIS A 279 54.58 -43.26 111.94
CA HIS A 279 54.08 -42.44 113.05
C HIS A 279 53.65 -43.30 114.25
N MET A 280 52.98 -44.44 114.04
CA MET A 280 52.66 -45.38 115.12
C MET A 280 53.92 -45.95 115.76
N LEU A 281 54.84 -46.48 114.97
CA LEU A 281 56.10 -47.03 115.48
C LEU A 281 56.90 -45.98 116.28
N LYS A 282 56.87 -44.72 115.84
CA LYS A 282 57.49 -43.62 116.57
C LYS A 282 56.78 -43.33 117.90
N ARG A 283 55.44 -43.33 117.94
CA ARG A 283 54.69 -43.20 119.19
C ARG A 283 55.00 -44.34 120.15
N ASP A 284 55.07 -45.58 119.66
CA ASP A 284 55.41 -46.74 120.48
C ASP A 284 56.84 -46.64 121.03
N ALA A 285 57.79 -46.19 120.21
CA ALA A 285 59.17 -45.93 120.63
C ALA A 285 59.26 -44.81 121.68
N ASP A 286 58.51 -43.71 121.50
CA ASP A 286 58.42 -42.62 122.47
C ASP A 286 57.79 -43.10 123.79
N LEU A 287 56.75 -43.96 123.73
CA LEU A 287 56.13 -44.60 124.90
C LEU A 287 57.11 -45.50 125.65
N GLN A 288 57.86 -46.34 124.95
CA GLN A 288 58.90 -47.18 125.55
C GLN A 288 60.00 -46.33 126.20
N LYS A 289 60.38 -45.21 125.56
CA LYS A 289 61.35 -44.28 126.13
C LYS A 289 60.85 -43.66 127.44
N VAL A 290 59.60 -43.21 127.49
CA VAL A 290 58.98 -42.68 128.72
C VAL A 290 58.88 -43.76 129.80
N GLN A 291 58.52 -44.99 129.43
CA GLN A 291 58.50 -46.12 130.38
C GLN A 291 59.90 -46.39 130.95
N LEU A 292 60.94 -46.39 130.12
CA LEU A 292 62.33 -46.52 130.56
C LEU A 292 62.77 -45.35 131.44
N GLU A 293 62.44 -44.10 131.07
CA GLU A 293 62.72 -42.92 131.89
C GLU A 293 62.03 -43.01 133.27
N ASN A 294 60.77 -43.45 133.31
CA ASN A 294 60.05 -43.68 134.57
C ASN A 294 60.71 -44.79 135.40
N SER A 295 61.08 -45.93 134.80
CA SER A 295 61.81 -46.98 135.51
C SER A 295 63.19 -46.53 135.99
N ILE A 296 63.89 -45.68 135.23
CA ILE A 296 65.16 -45.08 135.67
C ILE A 296 64.92 -44.16 136.87
N ASN A 297 63.89 -43.32 136.84
CA ASN A 297 63.53 -42.43 137.95
C ASN A 297 63.15 -43.24 139.20
N GLU A 298 62.35 -44.30 139.07
CA GLU A 298 62.04 -45.21 140.18
C GLU A 298 63.29 -45.85 140.77
N LEU A 299 64.21 -46.32 139.92
CA LEU A 299 65.51 -46.87 140.37
C LEU A 299 66.41 -45.80 140.99
N GLN A 300 66.33 -44.54 140.55
CA GLN A 300 67.05 -43.42 141.18
C GLN A 300 66.47 -43.07 142.55
N ASP A 301 65.15 -43.04 142.68
CA ASP A 301 64.45 -42.83 143.95
C ASP A 301 64.75 -43.96 144.93
N GLU A 302 64.74 -45.21 144.46
CA GLU A 302 65.13 -46.37 145.26
C GLU A 302 66.60 -46.32 145.69
N ASN A 303 67.51 -45.92 144.80
CA ASN A 303 68.91 -45.67 145.14
C ASN A 303 69.06 -44.54 146.17
N GLN A 304 68.31 -43.43 146.06
CA GLN A 304 68.33 -42.36 147.06
C GLN A 304 67.81 -42.84 148.42
N ARG A 305 66.77 -43.68 148.43
CA ARG A 305 66.24 -44.28 149.67
C ARG A 305 67.28 -45.19 150.34
N LEU A 306 67.98 -46.02 149.56
CA LEU A 306 69.09 -46.84 150.04
C LEU A 306 70.27 -45.98 150.54
N LEU A 307 70.58 -44.87 149.87
CA LEU A 307 71.62 -43.92 150.30
C LEU A 307 71.24 -43.21 151.61
N GLY A 308 69.96 -42.92 151.82
CA GLY A 308 69.41 -42.39 153.08
C GLY A 308 69.53 -43.40 154.22
N GLN A 309 69.28 -44.69 153.96
CA GLN A 309 69.51 -45.77 154.93
C GLN A 309 71.00 -45.94 155.27
N LEU A 310 71.90 -45.74 154.31
CA LEU A 310 73.35 -45.80 154.53
C LEU A 310 73.93 -44.57 155.25
N LYS A 311 73.33 -43.39 155.13
CA LYS A 311 73.79 -42.15 155.79
C LYS A 311 73.23 -41.91 157.20
N GLY A 312 72.18 -42.63 157.62
CA GLY A 312 71.66 -42.56 158.99
C GLY A 312 72.35 -43.49 160.00
N GLY A 313 73.19 -44.42 159.54
CA GLY A 313 73.86 -45.40 160.38
C GLY A 313 75.35 -45.12 160.57
N LYS A 314 75.70 -44.06 161.34
CA LYS A 314 77.01 -43.90 162.04
C LYS A 314 77.07 -42.55 162.78
N THR A 315 76.65 -42.51 164.06
CA THR A 315 77.53 -42.36 165.24
C THR A 315 76.72 -42.08 166.51
N LYS A 316 76.99 -42.90 167.54
CA LYS A 316 76.79 -42.72 169.00
C LYS A 316 75.39 -42.46 169.53
#